data_AF-A0A7J7KJQ9-F1
#
_entry.id   AF-A0A7J7KJQ9-F1
#
_cell.length_a   1.000
_cell.length_b   1.000
_cell.length_c   1.000
_cell.angle_alpha   90.00
_cell.angle_beta   90.00
_cell.angle_gamma   90.00
#
_symmetry.space_group_name_H-M   'P 1'
#
loop_
_entity.id
_entity.type
_entity.pdbx_description
1 polymer ?
#
loop_
_entity_poly.entity_id
_entity_poly.type
_entity_poly.pdbx_seq_one_letter_code
_entity_poly.pdbx_strand_id
1 'polypeptide(L)'
;MQYANVFWDRCNELQDIDKIMTQIEKGEQKIQRRISIKKALDCKMTRYKAPFHQLRISYGTNKGKNYTEEEDRYIVCMLHKLGFDKENIYDELRAAVRQAPQFRFDWFIKSRTAMELQRRCNTLITLIEEKTLNWKSEKNFTLKNLKLLPSRLAIPTVLRLTQLPLVVKGRGILYPAPRLKRLRNRLSDVTLTCCI
;
A
#
# COMPACT_ATOMS: atom_id res chain seq x y z
N MET A 1 -27.88 -2.55 -7.96
CA MET A 1 -27.13 -2.90 -6.72
C MET A 1 -27.86 -3.88 -5.79
N GLN A 2 -29.16 -4.19 -5.99
CA GLN A 2 -29.93 -5.05 -5.07
C GLN A 2 -29.41 -6.50 -5.00
N TYR A 3 -28.93 -7.05 -6.13
CA TYR A 3 -28.41 -8.43 -6.20
C TYR A 3 -27.20 -8.69 -5.30
N ALA A 4 -26.26 -7.73 -5.21
CA ALA A 4 -25.05 -7.92 -4.40
C ALA A 4 -25.37 -8.07 -2.90
N ASN A 5 -26.33 -7.30 -2.39
CA ASN A 5 -26.73 -7.39 -0.99
C ASN A 5 -27.41 -8.75 -0.71
N VAL A 6 -28.34 -9.14 -1.57
CA VAL A 6 -29.06 -10.43 -1.46
C VAL A 6 -28.10 -11.63 -1.58
N PHE A 7 -27.07 -11.51 -2.43
CA PHE A 7 -26.02 -12.51 -2.56
C PHE A 7 -25.27 -12.69 -1.24
N TRP A 8 -24.85 -11.61 -0.57
CA TRP A 8 -24.16 -11.72 0.72
C TRP A 8 -25.07 -12.19 1.85
N ASP A 9 -26.37 -11.86 1.80
CA ASP A 9 -27.34 -12.28 2.82
C ASP A 9 -27.72 -13.77 2.70
N ARG A 10 -27.75 -14.32 1.47
CA ARG A 10 -28.18 -15.70 1.18
C ARG A 10 -27.12 -16.57 0.50
N CYS A 11 -25.85 -16.22 0.64
CA CYS A 11 -24.75 -16.94 -0.01
C CYS A 11 -24.67 -18.42 0.38
N ASN A 12 -25.12 -18.78 1.59
CA ASN A 12 -25.10 -20.15 2.10
C ASN A 12 -26.13 -21.09 1.46
N GLU A 13 -27.12 -20.57 0.71
CA GLU A 13 -28.13 -21.39 0.01
C GLU A 13 -27.58 -22.00 -1.30
N LEU A 14 -26.40 -21.54 -1.75
CA LEU A 14 -25.76 -21.98 -2.98
C LEU A 14 -24.92 -23.24 -2.74
N GLN A 15 -25.11 -24.28 -3.56
CA GLN A 15 -24.34 -25.54 -3.47
C GLN A 15 -22.83 -25.37 -3.67
N ASP A 16 -22.40 -24.36 -4.43
CA ASP A 16 -20.98 -24.10 -4.75
C ASP A 16 -20.39 -22.91 -3.98
N ILE A 17 -20.99 -22.51 -2.85
CA ILE A 17 -20.58 -21.30 -2.13
C ILE A 17 -19.09 -21.31 -1.75
N ASP A 18 -18.55 -22.44 -1.30
CA ASP A 18 -17.15 -22.54 -0.88
C ASP A 18 -16.17 -22.23 -2.03
N LYS A 19 -16.51 -22.69 -3.25
CA LYS A 19 -15.70 -22.41 -4.46
C LYS A 19 -15.76 -20.94 -4.83
N ILE A 20 -16.96 -20.34 -4.80
CA ILE A 20 -17.20 -18.93 -5.13
C ILE A 20 -16.49 -18.03 -4.11
N MET A 21 -16.62 -18.32 -2.82
CA MET A 21 -15.93 -17.59 -1.75
C MET A 21 -14.42 -17.67 -1.90
N THR A 22 -13.87 -18.87 -2.14
CA THR A 22 -12.44 -19.05 -2.37
C THR A 22 -11.95 -18.23 -3.58
N GLN A 23 -12.75 -18.14 -4.65
CA GLN A 23 -12.41 -17.36 -5.83
C GLN A 23 -12.46 -15.85 -5.56
N ILE A 24 -13.46 -15.37 -4.81
CA ILE A 24 -13.57 -13.98 -4.36
C ILE A 24 -12.38 -13.62 -3.48
N GLU A 25 -12.07 -14.42 -2.45
CA GLU A 25 -10.94 -14.18 -1.55
C GLU A 25 -9.61 -14.15 -2.31
N LYS A 26 -9.39 -15.07 -3.25
CA LYS A 26 -8.21 -15.04 -4.14
C LYS A 26 -8.15 -13.78 -4.99
N GLY A 27 -9.29 -13.29 -5.48
CA GLY A 27 -9.39 -12.04 -6.22
C GLY A 27 -9.04 -10.84 -5.35
N GLU A 28 -9.63 -10.76 -4.16
CA GLU A 28 -9.40 -9.68 -3.19
C GLU A 28 -7.95 -9.67 -2.72
N GLN A 29 -7.35 -10.82 -2.43
CA GLN A 29 -5.93 -10.91 -2.07
C GLN A 29 -5.02 -10.36 -3.17
N LYS A 30 -5.30 -10.66 -4.46
CA LYS A 30 -4.53 -10.12 -5.59
C LYS A 30 -4.69 -8.61 -5.73
N ILE A 31 -5.89 -8.07 -5.51
CA ILE A 31 -6.15 -6.63 -5.55
C ILE A 31 -5.43 -5.94 -4.39
N GLN A 32 -5.57 -6.47 -3.18
CA GLN A 32 -4.94 -5.94 -1.99
C GLN A 32 -3.42 -5.93 -2.10
N ARG A 33 -2.84 -6.99 -2.69
CA ARG A 33 -1.41 -7.08 -2.98
C ARG A 33 -0.95 -5.99 -3.95
N ARG A 34 -1.70 -5.75 -5.04
CA ARG A 34 -1.38 -4.66 -6.00
C ARG A 34 -1.37 -3.29 -5.31
N ILE A 35 -2.37 -3.02 -4.46
CA ILE A 35 -2.46 -1.77 -3.70
C ILE A 35 -1.30 -1.64 -2.70
N SER A 36 -0.92 -2.73 -2.02
CA SER A 36 0.18 -2.71 -1.05
C SER A 36 1.51 -2.36 -1.72
N ILE A 37 1.80 -2.99 -2.86
CA ILE A 37 3.02 -2.80 -3.64
C ILE A 37 3.12 -1.35 -4.11
N LYS A 38 2.05 -0.84 -4.75
CA LYS A 38 2.01 0.55 -5.25
C LYS A 38 2.28 1.53 -4.12
N LYS A 39 1.59 1.38 -2.98
CA LYS A 39 1.77 2.25 -1.80
C LYS A 39 3.18 2.17 -1.21
N ALA A 40 3.78 0.98 -1.18
CA ALA A 40 5.14 0.80 -0.68
C ALA A 40 6.17 1.48 -1.58
N LEU A 41 6.02 1.33 -2.91
CA LEU A 41 6.87 2.00 -3.90
C LEU A 41 6.72 3.53 -3.84
N ASP A 42 5.49 4.05 -3.82
CA ASP A 42 5.23 5.49 -3.69
C ASP A 42 5.89 6.08 -2.43
N CYS A 43 5.74 5.38 -1.30
CA CYS A 43 6.35 5.78 -0.04
C CYS A 43 7.88 5.75 -0.09
N LYS A 44 8.47 4.81 -0.83
CA LYS A 44 9.93 4.71 -1.00
C LYS A 44 10.46 5.81 -1.93
N MET A 45 9.75 6.10 -3.04
CA MET A 45 10.14 7.14 -4.00
C MET A 45 10.06 8.54 -3.40
N THR A 46 9.00 8.82 -2.63
CA THR A 46 8.80 10.14 -1.98
C THR A 46 9.94 10.53 -1.02
N ARG A 47 10.75 9.56 -0.56
CA ARG A 47 11.90 9.84 0.33
C ARG A 47 13.09 10.47 -0.39
N TYR A 48 13.19 10.34 -1.70
CA TYR A 48 14.35 10.77 -2.48
C TYR A 48 13.94 11.82 -3.52
N LYS A 49 14.72 12.90 -3.67
CA LYS A 49 14.49 13.91 -4.71
C LYS A 49 14.83 13.40 -6.11
N ALA A 50 15.86 12.56 -6.22
CA ALA A 50 16.32 11.95 -7.47
C ALA A 50 16.42 10.41 -7.32
N PRO A 51 15.32 9.67 -7.51
CA PRO A 51 15.27 8.23 -7.21
C PRO A 51 16.24 7.40 -8.07
N PHE A 52 16.44 7.77 -9.34
CA PHE A 52 17.35 7.07 -10.26
C PHE A 52 18.81 7.05 -9.82
N HIS A 53 19.27 8.00 -9.01
CA HIS A 53 20.66 8.07 -8.55
C HIS A 53 20.79 7.75 -7.06
N GLN A 54 19.82 8.16 -6.23
CA GLN A 54 19.96 8.12 -4.77
C GLN A 54 19.28 6.92 -4.10
N LEU A 55 18.36 6.23 -4.78
CA LEU A 55 17.58 5.15 -4.15
C LEU A 55 18.43 3.94 -3.79
N ARG A 56 18.68 3.74 -2.49
CA ARG A 56 19.39 2.56 -1.97
C ARG A 56 18.39 1.53 -1.45
N ILE A 57 18.63 0.27 -1.83
CA ILE A 57 17.89 -0.91 -1.37
C ILE A 57 18.79 -1.62 -0.35
N SER A 58 18.20 -2.06 0.76
CA SER A 58 18.91 -2.79 1.82
C SER A 58 18.62 -4.28 1.63
N TYR A 59 19.60 -5.02 1.12
CA TYR A 59 19.41 -6.39 0.62
C TYR A 59 19.45 -7.49 1.70
N GLY A 60 19.86 -7.18 2.94
CA GLY A 60 20.03 -8.18 3.99
C GLY A 60 20.88 -9.36 3.49
N THR A 61 20.36 -10.58 3.61
CA THR A 61 21.00 -11.83 3.15
C THR A 61 20.72 -12.18 1.68
N ASN A 62 19.81 -11.46 0.99
CA ASN A 62 19.30 -11.82 -0.34
C ASN A 62 19.96 -11.05 -1.51
N LYS A 63 21.17 -10.53 -1.31
CA LYS A 63 21.97 -9.87 -2.35
C LYS A 63 22.61 -10.93 -3.26
N GLY A 64 21.81 -11.58 -4.10
CA GLY A 64 22.32 -12.50 -5.12
C GLY A 64 23.44 -11.84 -5.96
N LYS A 65 24.47 -12.61 -6.34
CA LYS A 65 25.72 -12.11 -6.95
C LYS A 65 25.56 -11.53 -8.37
N ASN A 66 24.40 -11.73 -9.00
CA ASN A 66 24.23 -11.49 -10.43
C ASN A 66 23.76 -10.07 -10.76
N TYR A 67 23.09 -9.38 -9.83
CA TYR A 67 22.56 -8.04 -10.06
C TYR A 67 23.29 -7.02 -9.20
N THR A 68 23.66 -5.91 -9.82
CA THR A 68 24.25 -4.74 -9.17
C THR A 68 23.17 -3.84 -8.55
N GLU A 69 23.58 -3.02 -7.59
CA GLU A 69 22.66 -2.06 -6.95
C GLU A 69 22.18 -0.94 -7.89
N GLU A 70 22.86 -0.74 -9.00
CA GLU A 70 22.51 0.26 -10.02
C GLU A 70 21.43 -0.27 -10.95
N GLU A 71 21.55 -1.52 -11.39
CA GLU A 71 20.52 -2.21 -12.17
C GLU A 71 19.20 -2.31 -11.40
N ASP A 72 19.25 -2.80 -10.15
CA ASP A 72 18.05 -2.95 -9.32
C ASP A 72 17.34 -1.60 -9.07
N ARG A 73 18.13 -0.54 -8.89
CA ARG A 73 17.61 0.83 -8.72
C ARG A 73 16.86 1.29 -9.96
N TYR A 74 17.43 1.05 -11.13
CA TYR A 74 16.78 1.39 -12.39
C TYR A 74 15.49 0.60 -12.59
N ILE A 75 15.52 -0.71 -12.33
CA ILE A 75 14.35 -1.59 -12.43
C ILE A 75 13.20 -1.05 -11.56
N VAL A 76 13.47 -0.76 -10.28
CA VAL A 76 12.45 -0.29 -9.33
C VAL A 76 11.93 1.11 -9.70
N CYS A 77 12.80 2.02 -10.14
CA CYS A 77 12.39 3.37 -10.58
C CYS A 77 11.55 3.31 -11.86
N MET A 78 11.95 2.49 -12.83
CA MET A 78 11.24 2.37 -14.09
C MET A 78 9.89 1.66 -13.91
N LEU A 79 9.83 0.64 -13.03
CA LEU A 79 8.57 -0.02 -12.66
C LEU A 79 7.57 0.97 -12.06
N HIS A 80 8.03 1.87 -11.19
CA HIS A 80 7.18 2.93 -10.62
C HIS A 80 6.67 3.90 -11.69
N LYS A 81 7.53 4.27 -12.65
CA LYS A 81 7.18 5.18 -13.75
C LYS A 81 6.17 4.58 -14.73
N LEU A 82 6.29 3.29 -15.06
CA LEU A 82 5.40 2.60 -15.99
C LEU A 82 4.06 2.19 -15.35
N GLY A 83 4.05 1.98 -14.03
CA GLY A 83 2.87 1.58 -13.25
C GLY A 83 2.65 0.07 -13.25
N PHE A 84 2.19 -0.48 -12.11
CA PHE A 84 2.10 -1.93 -11.85
C PHE A 84 0.84 -2.62 -12.44
N ASP A 85 -0.05 -1.89 -13.14
CA ASP A 85 -1.39 -2.39 -13.50
C ASP A 85 -1.55 -2.89 -14.96
N LYS A 86 -0.56 -2.72 -15.84
CA LYS A 86 -0.62 -3.22 -17.23
C LYS A 86 -0.12 -4.67 -17.35
N GLU A 87 -0.60 -5.44 -18.32
CA GLU A 87 -0.17 -6.84 -18.50
C GLU A 87 1.26 -6.96 -19.06
N ASN A 88 1.72 -6.00 -19.86
CA ASN A 88 3.01 -6.06 -20.59
C ASN A 88 4.11 -5.18 -19.99
N ILE A 89 4.02 -4.83 -18.70
CA ILE A 89 4.98 -3.90 -18.06
C ILE A 89 6.40 -4.43 -18.12
N TYR A 90 6.59 -5.74 -17.95
CA TYR A 90 7.93 -6.33 -17.91
C TYR A 90 8.61 -6.35 -19.29
N ASP A 91 7.83 -6.40 -20.37
CA ASP A 91 8.34 -6.24 -21.74
C ASP A 91 8.67 -4.78 -22.05
N GLU A 92 7.82 -3.84 -21.63
CA GLU A 92 8.12 -2.39 -21.71
C GLU A 92 9.37 -2.04 -20.90
N LEU A 93 9.52 -2.62 -19.71
CA LEU A 93 10.69 -2.47 -18.84
C LEU A 93 11.95 -3.00 -19.54
N ARG A 94 11.85 -4.17 -20.19
CA ARG A 94 12.94 -4.75 -20.96
C ARG A 94 13.35 -3.84 -22.12
N ALA A 95 12.39 -3.24 -22.83
CA ALA A 95 12.66 -2.26 -23.88
C ALA A 95 13.35 -1.01 -23.31
N ALA A 96 12.87 -0.49 -22.18
CA ALA A 96 13.45 0.67 -21.50
C ALA A 96 14.88 0.43 -21.02
N VAL A 97 15.22 -0.78 -20.57
CA VAL A 97 16.61 -1.16 -20.23
C VAL A 97 17.51 -1.10 -21.46
N ARG A 98 17.05 -1.57 -22.63
CA ARG A 98 17.85 -1.55 -23.86
C ARG A 98 18.10 -0.13 -24.40
N GLN A 99 17.12 0.75 -24.24
CA GLN A 99 17.21 2.15 -24.67
C GLN A 99 18.08 3.01 -23.74
N ALA A 100 18.27 2.59 -22.50
CA ALA A 100 19.04 3.38 -21.54
C ALA A 100 20.54 3.36 -21.88
N PRO A 101 21.17 4.55 -22.06
CA PRO A 101 22.58 4.65 -22.42
C PRO A 101 23.51 4.15 -21.31
N GLN A 102 23.07 4.20 -20.04
CA GLN A 102 23.87 3.72 -18.90
C GLN A 102 24.15 2.21 -18.94
N PHE A 103 23.30 1.41 -19.61
CA PHE A 103 23.51 -0.03 -19.80
C PHE A 103 24.11 -0.36 -21.17
N ARG A 104 24.83 0.57 -21.80
CA ARG A 104 25.42 0.38 -23.13
C ARG A 104 26.30 -0.87 -23.18
N PHE A 105 27.20 -1.00 -22.20
CA PHE A 105 28.21 -2.06 -22.09
C PHE A 105 27.78 -3.23 -21.21
N ASP A 106 26.64 -3.10 -20.53
CA ASP A 106 26.14 -4.17 -19.67
C ASP A 106 25.30 -5.16 -20.47
N TRP A 107 25.96 -6.22 -20.95
CA TRP A 107 25.30 -7.29 -21.70
C TRP A 107 24.41 -8.16 -20.79
N PHE A 108 24.73 -8.25 -19.50
CA PHE A 108 24.02 -9.12 -18.57
C PHE A 108 22.55 -8.70 -18.47
N ILE A 109 22.29 -7.42 -18.15
CA ILE A 109 20.93 -6.90 -18.01
C ILE A 109 20.17 -6.87 -19.34
N LYS A 110 20.86 -6.66 -20.47
CA LYS A 110 20.27 -6.67 -21.81
C LYS A 110 19.83 -8.05 -22.27
N SER A 111 20.55 -9.08 -21.87
CA SER A 111 20.24 -10.48 -22.22
C SER A 111 19.05 -11.04 -21.44
N ARG A 112 18.63 -10.42 -20.33
CA ARG A 112 17.55 -10.94 -19.48
C ARG A 112 16.22 -10.99 -20.20
N THR A 113 15.44 -12.02 -19.88
CA THR A 113 14.05 -12.16 -20.33
C THR A 113 13.11 -11.34 -19.44
N ALA A 114 11.91 -11.02 -19.94
CA ALA A 114 10.89 -10.33 -19.15
C ALA A 114 10.54 -11.12 -17.87
N MET A 115 10.51 -12.46 -17.96
CA MET A 115 10.24 -13.36 -16.83
C MET A 115 11.33 -13.29 -15.74
N GLU A 116 12.60 -13.21 -16.13
CA GLU A 116 13.70 -13.08 -15.17
C GLU A 116 13.70 -11.71 -14.48
N LEU A 117 13.44 -10.64 -15.24
CA LEU A 117 13.24 -9.30 -14.69
C LEU A 117 12.06 -9.27 -13.73
N GLN A 118 10.95 -9.93 -14.06
CA GLN A 118 9.78 -10.06 -13.19
C GLN A 118 10.12 -10.76 -11.87
N ARG A 119 10.83 -11.89 -11.91
CA ARG A 119 11.28 -12.58 -10.68
C ARG A 119 12.13 -11.67 -9.81
N ARG A 120 13.08 -10.95 -10.42
CA ARG A 120 13.93 -9.99 -9.70
C ARG A 120 13.10 -8.86 -9.09
N CYS A 121 12.16 -8.27 -9.84
CA CYS A 121 11.24 -7.24 -9.34
C CYS A 121 10.47 -7.72 -8.12
N ASN A 122 9.91 -8.93 -8.16
CA ASN A 122 9.14 -9.49 -7.04
C ASN A 122 9.99 -9.61 -5.77
N THR A 123 11.24 -10.06 -5.87
CA THR A 123 12.16 -10.10 -4.73
C THR A 123 12.44 -8.69 -4.19
N LEU A 124 12.70 -7.72 -5.07
CA LEU A 124 12.95 -6.33 -4.66
C LEU A 124 11.72 -5.70 -3.98
N ILE A 125 10.52 -6.00 -4.48
CA ILE A 125 9.26 -5.55 -3.87
C ILE A 125 9.13 -6.08 -2.45
N THR A 126 9.36 -7.39 -2.23
CA THR A 126 9.29 -7.99 -0.89
C THR A 126 10.25 -7.31 0.08
N LEU A 127 11.49 -7.05 -0.36
CA LEU A 127 12.48 -6.33 0.46
C LEU A 127 12.03 -4.90 0.80
N ILE A 128 11.41 -4.20 -0.14
CA ILE A 128 10.90 -2.84 0.09
C ILE A 128 9.69 -2.84 1.04
N GLU A 129 8.81 -3.83 0.91
CA GLU A 129 7.63 -3.96 1.77
C GLU A 129 8.02 -4.29 3.21
N GLU A 130 8.92 -5.25 3.44
CA GLU A 130 9.44 -5.57 4.77
C GLU A 130 10.03 -4.32 5.46
N LYS A 131 10.85 -3.55 4.73
CA LYS A 131 11.44 -2.31 5.25
C LYS A 131 10.38 -1.25 5.53
N THR A 132 9.35 -1.16 4.71
CA THR A 132 8.24 -0.20 4.88
C THR A 132 7.39 -0.55 6.09
N LEU A 133 7.14 -1.84 6.34
CA LEU A 133 6.43 -2.32 7.53
C LEU A 133 7.22 -2.03 8.80
N ASN A 134 8.53 -2.37 8.83
CA ASN A 134 9.38 -2.10 9.98
C ASN A 134 9.40 -0.60 10.32
N TRP A 135 9.58 0.26 9.32
CA TRP A 135 9.55 1.71 9.51
C TRP A 135 8.20 2.23 10.04
N LYS A 136 7.08 1.67 9.57
CA LYS A 136 5.75 2.03 10.10
C LYS A 136 5.60 1.58 11.55
N SER A 137 6.03 0.37 11.89
CA SER A 137 5.96 -0.16 13.26
C SER A 137 6.74 0.73 14.24
N GLU A 138 7.95 1.14 13.84
CA GLU A 138 8.82 1.98 14.65
C GLU A 138 8.28 3.40 14.85
N LYS A 139 7.68 3.99 13.80
CA LYS A 139 6.94 5.26 13.92
C LYS A 139 5.71 5.14 14.82
N ASN A 140 4.97 4.03 14.75
CA ASN A 140 3.82 3.82 15.63
C ASN A 140 4.25 3.61 17.07
N PHE A 141 5.37 2.93 17.31
CA PHE A 141 5.95 2.75 18.64
C PHE A 141 6.41 4.09 19.23
N THR A 142 7.15 4.90 18.46
CA THR A 142 7.57 6.24 18.88
C THR A 142 6.38 7.19 19.11
N LEU A 143 5.36 7.18 18.26
CA LEU A 143 4.14 7.99 18.47
C LEU A 143 3.31 7.52 19.67
N LYS A 144 3.25 6.20 19.95
CA LYS A 144 2.60 5.67 21.16
C LYS A 144 3.37 6.06 22.42
N ASN A 145 4.70 6.00 22.40
CA ASN A 145 5.55 6.43 23.50
C ASN A 145 5.51 7.96 23.71
N LEU A 146 5.41 8.75 22.63
CA LEU A 146 5.26 10.21 22.72
C LEU A 146 3.88 10.61 23.31
N LYS A 147 2.84 9.80 23.07
CA LYS A 147 1.51 9.96 23.69
C LYS A 147 1.45 9.49 25.15
N LEU A 148 2.49 8.82 25.65
CA LEU A 148 2.63 8.36 27.03
C LEU A 148 3.49 9.30 27.89
N LEU A 149 3.91 10.45 27.35
CA LEU A 149 4.52 11.49 28.17
C LEU A 149 3.44 12.09 29.10
N PRO A 150 3.62 12.03 30.43
CA PRO A 150 2.62 12.56 31.35
C PRO A 150 2.51 14.07 31.17
N SER A 151 1.26 14.55 31.11
CA SER A 151 0.90 15.94 31.30
C SER A 151 1.35 16.42 32.69
N ARG A 152 2.61 16.78 32.82
CA ARG A 152 3.19 17.61 33.88
C ARG A 152 4.14 18.52 33.12
N LEU A 153 3.75 19.76 32.81
CA LEU A 153 3.64 20.82 33.79
C LEU A 153 2.40 21.67 33.51
N ALA A 154 1.42 21.61 34.42
CA ALA A 154 0.61 22.78 34.70
C ALA A 154 1.49 23.70 35.56
N ILE A 155 1.86 24.86 35.03
CA ILE A 155 2.14 26.03 35.85
C ILE A 155 0.97 26.98 35.57
N PRO A 156 0.23 27.41 36.60
CA PRO A 156 -0.90 28.31 36.43
C PRO A 156 -0.43 29.75 36.23
N THR A 157 -1.40 30.56 35.80
CA THR A 157 -1.53 32.02 35.98
C THR A 157 -1.08 32.97 34.84
N VAL A 158 -2.14 33.51 34.19
CA VAL A 158 -2.45 34.89 33.76
C VAL A 158 -2.07 35.45 32.37
N LEU A 159 -3.11 36.06 31.76
CA LEU A 159 -3.16 37.13 30.73
C LEU A 159 -2.84 36.70 29.29
N ARG A 160 -3.56 37.11 28.23
CA ARG A 160 -4.81 37.86 28.02
C ARG A 160 -5.09 37.78 26.51
N LEU A 161 -6.38 37.69 26.15
CA LEU A 161 -7.07 38.08 24.90
C LEU A 161 -6.23 38.53 23.68
N THR A 162 -6.49 37.94 22.51
CA THR A 162 -7.17 38.60 21.35
C THR A 162 -7.40 37.61 20.17
N GLN A 163 -8.68 37.44 19.76
CA GLN A 163 -9.28 37.50 18.40
C GLN A 163 -8.46 36.98 17.18
N LEU A 164 -8.93 36.27 16.14
CA LEU A 164 -10.22 35.77 15.60
C LEU A 164 -9.84 34.89 14.34
N PRO A 165 -10.75 34.38 13.47
CA PRO A 165 -10.85 32.97 13.08
C PRO A 165 -10.35 32.64 11.64
N LEU A 166 -10.15 31.36 11.31
CA LEU A 166 -10.31 30.88 9.92
C LEU A 166 -11.00 29.50 9.89
N VAL A 167 -12.28 29.57 9.51
CA VAL A 167 -13.07 28.45 9.00
C VAL A 167 -12.66 28.23 7.54
N VAL A 168 -12.31 26.99 7.17
CA VAL A 168 -12.59 26.48 5.83
C VAL A 168 -13.15 25.07 5.93
N LYS A 169 -14.41 24.97 5.51
CA LYS A 169 -15.22 23.76 5.30
C LYS A 169 -14.78 23.09 4.01
N GLY A 170 -14.83 21.75 3.98
CA GLY A 170 -15.43 21.07 2.83
C GLY A 170 -14.54 20.27 1.89
N ARG A 171 -14.68 18.94 2.04
CA ARG A 171 -14.96 17.93 1.00
C ARG A 171 -13.97 17.77 -0.18
N GLY A 172 -13.33 16.59 -0.21
CA GLY A 172 -12.92 15.88 -1.41
C GLY A 172 -12.93 14.37 -1.14
N ILE A 173 -14.03 13.71 -1.53
CA ILE A 173 -14.38 12.30 -1.29
C ILE A 173 -13.77 11.42 -2.39
N LEU A 174 -13.27 10.20 -2.07
CA LEU A 174 -13.70 8.95 -2.75
C LEU A 174 -13.24 7.68 -1.99
N TYR A 175 -14.23 6.85 -1.66
CA TYR A 175 -14.20 5.50 -1.05
C TYR A 175 -14.31 4.43 -2.17
N PRO A 176 -14.19 3.08 -1.94
CA PRO A 176 -14.51 2.38 -0.70
C PRO A 176 -13.55 1.28 -0.20
N ALA A 177 -13.50 1.17 1.13
CA ALA A 177 -13.05 0.00 1.86
C ALA A 177 -14.20 -1.01 1.98
N PRO A 178 -13.90 -2.33 1.96
CA PRO A 178 -14.91 -3.38 2.14
C PRO A 178 -15.54 -3.30 3.54
N ARG A 179 -16.87 -3.23 3.59
CA ARG A 179 -17.68 -3.38 4.80
C ARG A 179 -17.57 -4.84 5.26
N LEU A 180 -16.94 -5.08 6.40
CA LEU A 180 -17.21 -6.27 7.20
C LEU A 180 -17.23 -5.93 8.69
N LYS A 181 -18.36 -6.31 9.30
CA LYS A 181 -18.64 -6.46 10.74
C LYS A 181 -19.02 -5.17 11.49
N ARG A 182 -20.28 -4.77 11.35
CA ARG A 182 -21.01 -4.05 12.40
C ARG A 182 -21.68 -5.07 13.30
N LEU A 183 -21.14 -5.18 14.51
CA LEU A 183 -21.83 -5.39 15.79
C LEU A 183 -23.09 -6.28 15.77
N ARG A 184 -22.86 -7.51 16.19
CA ARG A 184 -23.79 -8.40 16.88
C ARG A 184 -24.46 -7.65 18.05
N ASN A 185 -25.78 -7.80 18.16
CA ASN A 185 -26.63 -7.74 19.35
C ASN A 185 -26.48 -6.53 20.30
N ARG A 186 -27.40 -5.58 20.21
CA ARG A 186 -28.13 -5.01 21.37
C ARG A 186 -29.27 -4.12 20.89
N LEU A 187 -30.40 -4.20 21.58
CA LEU A 187 -31.70 -3.52 21.37
C LEU A 187 -32.77 -4.38 20.66
N SER A 188 -32.97 -5.60 21.17
CA SER A 188 -34.31 -5.92 21.68
C SER A 188 -34.56 -5.06 22.92
N ASP A 189 -35.78 -4.57 23.08
CA ASP A 189 -36.24 -3.59 24.07
C ASP A 189 -35.89 -2.12 23.74
N VAL A 190 -36.84 -1.44 23.10
CA VAL A 190 -37.71 -0.44 23.77
C VAL A 190 -38.64 0.15 22.71
N THR A 191 -39.91 0.28 23.10
CA THR A 191 -41.10 0.87 22.43
C THR A 191 -41.76 0.06 21.31
N LEU A 192 -42.65 -0.90 21.62
CA LEU A 192 -44.10 -0.68 21.68
C LEU A 192 -44.57 0.74 22.08
N THR A 193 -45.74 1.10 21.59
CA THR A 193 -46.64 2.22 21.98
C THR A 193 -46.54 3.54 21.21
N CYS A 194 -47.74 4.06 20.90
CA CYS A 194 -48.13 5.32 20.27
C CYS A 194 -47.97 5.42 18.75
N CYS A 195 -48.94 5.85 17.95
CA CYS A 195 -50.36 6.15 18.13
C CYS A 195 -50.84 6.60 16.73
N ILE A 196 -52.01 6.12 16.31
CA ILE A 196 -52.91 6.70 15.28
C ILE A 196 -52.37 6.76 13.84
#